data_AF-A0A7G9FYS9-F1
#
_entry.id   AF-A0A7G9FYS9-F1
#
_cell.length_a   1.000
_cell.length_b   1.000
_cell.length_c   1.000
_cell.angle_alpha   90.00
_cell.angle_beta   90.00
_cell.angle_gamma   90.00
#
_symmetry.space_group_name_H-M   'P 1'
#
loop_
_entity.id
_entity.type
_entity.pdbx_description
1 polymer ?
#
loop_
_entity_poly.entity_id
_entity_poly.type
_entity_poly.pdbx_seq_one_letter_code
_entity_poly.pdbx_strand_id
1 'polypeptide(L)'
;MKIINKIMIGIAVICLLLCGGILVFALNPDMTNALAQRLYGNGNNAETVTETAEAIGNPSNIGTDGSVSVTLPDQPENSLSDYINPNPQEPLRYPGGNTGSSDSGTAATPAPRSDAVTDLNSYYANCITQLSILGSGDQHFDNVVSKSLWSTIEQAYNTGAYEQGYVAEVLKKLGMENFVIQLQLVDLGDGYYRVYHNVVTY
;
A
#
# COMPACT_ATOMS: atom_id res chain seq x y z
N MET A 1 -16.07 52.67 -0.92
CA MET A 1 -16.79 52.47 0.36
C MET A 1 -18.13 51.74 0.24
N LYS A 2 -19.05 52.12 -0.66
CA LYS A 2 -20.39 51.48 -0.76
C LYS A 2 -20.41 50.01 -1.25
N ILE A 3 -19.42 49.60 -2.05
CA ILE A 3 -19.29 48.22 -2.57
C ILE A 3 -18.67 47.28 -1.52
N ILE A 4 -17.68 47.76 -0.76
CA ILE A 4 -17.01 46.98 0.29
C ILE A 4 -17.98 46.59 1.42
N ASN A 5 -18.89 47.50 1.80
CA ASN A 5 -19.90 47.20 2.82
C ASN A 5 -20.90 46.12 2.36
N LYS A 6 -21.22 46.09 1.06
CA LYS A 6 -22.10 45.06 0.46
C LYS A 6 -21.41 43.68 0.41
N ILE A 7 -20.10 43.66 0.17
CA ILE A 7 -19.29 42.43 0.16
C ILE A 7 -19.15 41.86 1.59
N MET A 8 -18.90 42.70 2.60
CA MET A 8 -18.82 42.24 3.99
C MET A 8 -20.14 41.62 4.48
N ILE A 9 -21.27 42.21 4.13
CA ILE A 9 -22.59 41.66 4.47
C ILE A 9 -22.83 40.31 3.77
N GLY A 10 -22.42 40.17 2.51
CA GLY A 10 -22.53 38.89 1.80
C GLY A 10 -21.71 37.77 2.45
N ILE A 11 -20.47 38.06 2.85
CA ILE A 11 -19.59 37.10 3.54
C ILE A 11 -20.16 36.73 4.91
N ALA A 12 -20.69 37.69 5.67
CA ALA A 12 -21.31 37.43 6.97
C ALA A 12 -22.53 36.50 6.87
N VAL A 13 -23.38 36.69 5.85
CA VAL A 13 -24.56 35.83 5.62
C VAL A 13 -24.13 34.42 5.20
N ILE A 14 -23.14 34.29 4.32
CA ILE A 14 -22.60 32.98 3.91
C ILE A 14 -21.97 32.25 5.10
N CYS A 15 -21.21 32.97 5.94
CA CYS A 15 -20.58 32.41 7.13
C CYS A 15 -21.64 31.89 8.11
N LEU A 16 -22.71 32.65 8.36
CA LEU A 16 -23.80 32.22 9.23
C LEU A 16 -24.57 31.01 8.67
N LEU A 17 -24.76 30.92 7.35
CA LEU A 17 -25.39 29.75 6.71
C LEU A 17 -24.52 28.50 6.80
N LEU A 18 -23.21 28.62 6.60
CA LEU A 18 -22.26 27.51 6.74
C LEU A 18 -22.18 27.03 8.21
N CYS A 19 -22.11 27.96 9.17
CA CYS A 19 -22.14 27.64 10.60
C CYS A 19 -23.46 26.97 11.02
N GLY A 20 -24.60 27.44 10.48
CA GLY A 20 -25.91 26.82 10.73
C GLY A 20 -26.01 25.39 10.18
N GLY A 21 -25.45 25.13 9.00
CA GLY A 21 -25.41 23.79 8.40
C GLY A 21 -24.65 22.78 9.26
N ILE A 22 -23.48 23.16 9.78
CA ILE A 22 -22.66 22.30 10.65
C ILE A 22 -23.40 21.98 11.97
N LEU A 23 -24.17 22.92 12.51
CA LEU A 23 -24.93 22.72 13.75
C LEU A 23 -26.09 21.73 13.58
N VAL A 24 -26.72 21.68 12.39
CA VAL A 24 -27.75 20.68 12.06
C VAL A 24 -27.16 19.28 11.92
N PHE A 25 -25.91 19.17 11.44
CA PHE A 25 -25.17 17.91 11.42
C PHE A 25 -24.77 17.43 12.82
N ALA A 26 -24.54 18.34 13.77
CA ALA A 26 -24.25 18.00 15.17
C ALA A 26 -25.49 17.57 15.96
N LEU A 27 -26.68 18.10 15.64
CA LEU A 27 -27.93 17.81 16.34
C LEU A 27 -28.67 16.57 15.79
N ASN A 28 -28.21 15.97 14.68
CA ASN A 28 -28.72 14.71 14.13
C ASN A 28 -27.59 13.66 14.02
N PRO A 29 -27.30 12.90 15.10
CA PRO A 29 -26.19 11.93 15.13
C PRO A 29 -26.34 10.75 14.17
N ASP A 30 -27.56 10.42 13.73
CA ASP A 30 -27.81 9.25 12.86
C ASP A 30 -27.26 9.42 11.44
N MET A 31 -27.21 10.64 10.90
CA MET A 31 -26.61 10.88 9.56
C MET A 31 -25.09 10.91 9.61
N THR A 32 -24.51 11.28 10.75
CA THR A 32 -23.06 11.24 10.99
C THR A 32 -22.57 9.80 11.15
N ASN A 33 -23.35 8.94 11.80
CA ASN A 33 -23.06 7.51 11.91
C ASN A 33 -23.12 6.79 10.55
N ALA A 34 -24.09 7.13 9.68
CA ALA A 34 -24.19 6.57 8.34
C ALA A 34 -23.02 7.01 7.42
N LEU A 35 -22.51 8.23 7.62
CA LEU A 35 -21.31 8.72 6.93
C LEU A 35 -20.04 8.05 7.48
N ALA A 36 -19.93 7.90 8.80
CA ALA A 36 -18.84 7.21 9.46
C ALA A 36 -18.79 5.72 9.06
N GLN A 37 -19.92 5.04 8.97
CA GLN A 37 -19.99 3.63 8.55
C GLN A 37 -19.62 3.43 7.06
N ARG A 38 -19.85 4.45 6.21
CA ARG A 38 -19.37 4.47 4.82
C ARG A 38 -17.89 4.84 4.69
N LEU A 39 -17.35 5.65 5.58
CA LEU A 39 -15.94 6.08 5.57
C LEU A 39 -15.00 5.09 6.28
N TYR A 40 -15.46 4.45 7.36
CA TYR A 40 -14.67 3.54 8.20
C TYR A 40 -14.96 2.05 7.98
N GLY A 41 -15.94 1.71 7.14
CA GLY A 41 -16.24 0.32 6.84
C GLY A 41 -16.97 -0.40 7.98
N ASN A 42 -18.03 -1.07 7.59
CA ASN A 42 -18.93 -1.82 8.44
C ASN A 42 -18.25 -3.08 9.03
N GLY A 43 -17.67 -2.97 10.22
CA GLY A 43 -17.28 -4.10 11.06
C GLY A 43 -18.47 -4.66 11.85
N ASN A 44 -19.44 -5.28 11.15
CA ASN A 44 -20.51 -6.01 11.83
C ASN A 44 -20.21 -7.52 11.78
N ASN A 45 -19.42 -7.97 12.76
CA ASN A 45 -19.45 -9.35 13.23
C ASN A 45 -20.50 -9.41 14.35
N ALA A 46 -21.71 -9.83 14.01
CA ALA A 46 -22.64 -10.39 14.98
C ALA A 46 -22.57 -11.91 14.85
N GLU A 47 -22.30 -12.59 15.98
CA GLU A 47 -22.30 -14.05 16.19
C GLU A 47 -21.21 -14.83 15.42
N THR A 48 -20.32 -15.62 16.02
CA THR A 48 -20.33 -16.35 17.29
C THR A 48 -18.88 -16.64 17.65
N VAL A 49 -18.49 -16.47 18.92
CA VAL A 49 -17.21 -16.99 19.41
C VAL A 49 -17.26 -18.52 19.36
N THR A 50 -16.51 -19.10 18.44
CA THR A 50 -15.98 -20.46 18.57
C THR A 50 -14.48 -20.32 18.45
N GLU A 51 -13.78 -20.56 19.55
CA GLU A 51 -12.33 -20.80 19.53
C GLU A 51 -12.07 -22.00 18.62
N THR A 52 -11.65 -21.71 17.39
CA THR A 52 -11.00 -22.69 16.53
C THR A 52 -9.59 -22.20 16.37
N ALA A 53 -8.68 -22.79 17.13
CA ALA A 53 -7.25 -22.72 16.87
C ALA A 53 -7.04 -23.28 15.46
N GLU A 54 -6.74 -22.41 14.49
CA GLU A 54 -6.29 -22.84 13.18
C GLU A 54 -4.86 -23.37 13.31
N ALA A 55 -4.81 -24.70 13.44
CA ALA A 55 -3.63 -25.50 13.25
C ALA A 55 -3.06 -25.25 11.85
N ILE A 56 -1.81 -24.79 11.82
CA ILE A 56 -0.94 -24.99 10.68
C ILE A 56 -0.73 -26.51 10.53
N GLY A 57 -1.23 -27.09 9.43
CA GLY A 57 -0.86 -28.43 9.02
C GLY A 57 -2.05 -29.36 8.73
N ASN A 58 -2.09 -29.88 7.51
CA ASN A 58 -2.96 -30.95 7.07
C ASN A 58 -2.90 -32.15 8.05
N PRO A 59 -4.00 -32.57 8.72
CA PRO A 59 -3.94 -33.49 9.85
C PRO A 59 -3.75 -34.98 9.49
N SER A 60 -3.43 -35.30 8.24
CA SER A 60 -3.46 -36.69 7.76
C SER A 60 -2.19 -37.52 8.02
N ASN A 61 -1.17 -37.02 8.73
CA ASN A 61 0.12 -37.72 8.89
C ASN A 61 0.66 -37.85 10.33
N ILE A 62 -0.19 -37.65 11.34
CA ILE A 62 0.21 -37.84 12.74
C ILE A 62 -0.32 -39.21 13.19
N GLY A 63 0.57 -40.19 13.31
CA GLY A 63 0.26 -41.45 13.98
C GLY A 63 -0.05 -41.19 15.46
N THR A 64 -0.93 -42.01 16.05
CA THR A 64 -1.32 -41.94 17.48
C THR A 64 -0.17 -42.09 18.48
N ASP A 65 1.06 -42.33 18.01
CA ASP A 65 2.30 -42.43 18.79
C ASP A 65 3.21 -41.19 18.64
N GLY A 66 2.78 -40.15 17.90
CA GLY A 66 3.57 -38.94 17.67
C GLY A 66 4.62 -39.07 16.57
N SER A 67 4.61 -40.14 15.78
CA SER A 67 5.46 -40.25 14.59
C SER A 67 4.87 -39.46 13.41
N VAL A 68 5.72 -38.64 12.77
CA VAL A 68 5.40 -37.93 11.52
C VAL A 68 5.91 -38.79 10.37
N SER A 69 5.00 -39.40 9.60
CA SER A 69 5.34 -40.09 8.37
C SER A 69 5.48 -39.06 7.24
N VAL A 70 6.72 -38.84 6.78
CA VAL A 70 7.00 -38.04 5.58
C VAL A 70 6.96 -38.98 4.38
N THR A 71 5.84 -38.99 3.66
CA THR A 71 5.78 -39.63 2.33
C THR A 71 6.38 -38.63 1.34
N LEU A 72 7.66 -38.82 0.99
CA LEU A 72 8.27 -38.08 -0.11
C LEU A 72 7.58 -38.50 -1.42
N PRO A 73 7.15 -37.57 -2.29
CA PRO A 73 6.66 -37.94 -3.61
C PRO A 73 7.76 -38.70 -4.34
N ASP A 74 7.38 -39.74 -5.10
CA ASP A 74 8.29 -40.53 -5.93
C ASP A 74 9.09 -39.60 -6.84
N GLN A 75 10.33 -39.33 -6.44
CA GLN A 75 11.25 -38.56 -7.25
C GLN A 75 11.64 -39.46 -8.41
N PRO A 76 11.55 -39.03 -9.68
CA PRO A 76 12.15 -39.78 -10.78
C PRO A 76 13.61 -40.02 -10.40
N GLU A 77 14.11 -41.24 -10.62
CA GLU A 77 15.47 -41.67 -10.25
C GLU A 77 16.52 -40.88 -11.05
N ASN A 78 16.70 -39.61 -10.67
CA ASN A 78 17.73 -38.75 -11.20
C ASN A 78 19.01 -39.17 -10.47
N SER A 79 19.96 -39.71 -11.23
CA SER A 79 21.21 -40.21 -10.65
C SER A 79 21.96 -39.04 -10.00
N LEU A 80 22.43 -39.22 -8.77
CA LEU A 80 23.10 -38.18 -7.98
C LEU A 80 24.29 -37.54 -8.73
N SER A 81 24.87 -38.29 -9.67
CA SER A 81 25.90 -37.86 -10.61
C SER A 81 25.53 -36.63 -11.45
N ASP A 82 24.25 -36.41 -11.73
CA ASP A 82 23.79 -35.29 -12.55
C ASP A 82 23.83 -33.94 -11.81
N TYR A 83 23.99 -33.98 -10.48
CA TYR A 83 24.14 -32.79 -9.63
C TYR A 83 25.60 -32.55 -9.19
N ILE A 84 26.51 -33.46 -9.55
CA ILE A 84 27.94 -33.30 -9.29
C ILE A 84 28.56 -32.62 -10.50
N ASN A 85 29.18 -31.46 -10.31
CA ASN A 85 29.90 -30.79 -11.40
C ASN A 85 31.20 -31.53 -11.72
N PRO A 86 31.32 -32.26 -12.84
CA PRO A 86 32.55 -32.99 -13.16
C PRO A 86 33.70 -32.05 -13.51
N ASN A 87 33.40 -30.80 -13.89
CA ASN A 87 34.40 -29.79 -14.24
C ASN A 87 34.14 -28.47 -13.50
N PRO A 88 34.84 -28.19 -12.37
CA PRO A 88 34.65 -26.97 -11.59
C PRO A 88 34.95 -25.66 -12.36
N GLN A 89 35.66 -25.73 -13.49
CA GLN A 89 35.94 -24.56 -14.33
C GLN A 89 34.77 -24.19 -15.26
N GLU A 90 33.79 -25.07 -15.42
CA GLU A 90 32.57 -24.80 -16.17
C GLU A 90 31.37 -24.70 -15.21
N PRO A 91 30.42 -23.78 -15.44
CA PRO A 91 29.20 -23.71 -14.65
C PRO A 91 28.44 -25.04 -14.69
N LEU A 92 27.97 -25.51 -13.52
CA LEU A 92 27.17 -26.72 -13.41
C LEU A 92 25.90 -26.59 -14.28
N ARG A 93 25.74 -27.52 -15.23
CA ARG A 93 24.50 -27.65 -16.01
C ARG A 93 23.55 -28.60 -15.30
N TYR A 94 22.50 -28.05 -14.71
CA TYR A 94 21.44 -28.85 -14.11
C TYR A 94 20.61 -29.57 -15.19
N PRO A 95 20.19 -30.82 -14.95
CA PRO A 95 19.23 -31.49 -15.82
C PRO A 95 17.95 -30.67 -15.92
N GLY A 96 17.58 -30.29 -17.14
CA GLY A 96 16.41 -29.44 -17.40
C GLY A 96 15.11 -30.17 -17.08
N GLY A 97 14.55 -29.94 -15.90
CA GLY A 97 13.16 -30.27 -15.59
C GLY A 97 12.24 -29.25 -16.26
N ASN A 98 11.53 -29.68 -17.31
CA ASN A 98 10.43 -28.97 -18.00
C ASN A 98 10.53 -27.43 -18.05
N THR A 99 11.68 -26.86 -18.42
CA THR A 99 11.74 -25.49 -18.93
C THR A 99 11.39 -25.54 -20.41
N GLY A 100 10.09 -25.72 -20.67
CA GLY A 100 9.54 -25.44 -21.98
C GLY A 100 9.97 -24.03 -22.37
N SER A 101 10.78 -23.95 -23.42
CA SER A 101 11.00 -22.73 -24.18
C SER A 101 9.63 -22.17 -24.52
N SER A 102 9.25 -21.08 -23.87
CA SER A 102 8.12 -20.26 -24.26
C SER A 102 8.52 -18.82 -23.96
N ASP A 103 9.23 -18.24 -24.94
CA ASP A 103 8.92 -16.88 -25.37
C ASP A 103 7.41 -16.77 -25.59
N SER A 104 6.67 -16.53 -24.51
CA SER A 104 5.38 -15.86 -24.62
C SER A 104 5.47 -14.67 -23.66
N GLY A 105 5.38 -13.47 -24.24
CA GLY A 105 5.39 -12.19 -23.54
C GLY A 105 4.14 -11.97 -22.68
N THR A 106 3.72 -12.97 -21.93
CA THR A 106 2.77 -12.83 -20.84
C THR A 106 3.59 -12.57 -19.58
N ALA A 107 3.86 -11.29 -19.31
CA ALA A 107 4.27 -10.89 -17.97
C ALA A 107 3.25 -11.50 -17.00
N ALA A 108 3.70 -12.41 -16.13
CA ALA A 108 2.83 -12.97 -15.10
C ALA A 108 2.28 -11.78 -14.30
N THR A 109 0.96 -11.57 -14.37
CA THR A 109 0.30 -10.57 -13.53
C THR A 109 0.57 -10.98 -12.09
N PRO A 110 1.29 -10.16 -11.31
CA PRO A 110 1.58 -10.50 -9.93
C PRO A 110 0.30 -10.74 -9.14
N ALA A 111 0.34 -11.66 -8.18
CA ALA A 111 -0.76 -11.79 -7.23
C ALA A 111 -0.96 -10.43 -6.54
N PRO A 112 -2.20 -9.92 -6.49
CA PRO A 112 -2.45 -8.60 -5.94
C PRO A 112 -2.05 -8.55 -4.47
N ARG A 113 -1.10 -7.67 -4.16
CA ARG A 113 -0.72 -7.31 -2.79
C ARG A 113 -1.75 -6.32 -2.23
N SER A 114 -2.32 -6.64 -1.07
CA SER A 114 -3.33 -5.79 -0.42
C SER A 114 -2.76 -4.47 0.09
N ASP A 115 -1.46 -4.41 0.36
CA ASP A 115 -0.72 -3.23 0.80
C ASP A 115 -0.17 -2.40 -0.38
N ALA A 116 -0.29 -2.87 -1.61
CA ALA A 116 0.25 -2.17 -2.77
C ALA A 116 -0.69 -1.09 -3.28
N VAL A 117 -0.13 0.10 -3.48
CA VAL A 117 -0.80 1.21 -4.15
C VAL A 117 -0.64 1.06 -5.66
N THR A 118 -1.76 1.10 -6.38
CA THR A 118 -1.80 0.78 -7.82
C THR A 118 -2.08 1.97 -8.73
N ASP A 119 -2.41 3.14 -8.17
CA ASP A 119 -2.64 4.37 -8.94
C ASP A 119 -2.05 5.62 -8.24
N LEU A 120 -1.84 6.68 -9.02
CA LEU A 120 -1.16 7.90 -8.55
C LEU A 120 -1.98 8.67 -7.51
N ASN A 121 -3.31 8.69 -7.64
CA ASN A 121 -4.17 9.43 -6.72
C ASN A 121 -4.18 8.76 -5.35
N SER A 122 -4.29 7.42 -5.32
CA SER A 122 -4.17 6.65 -4.08
C SER A 122 -2.79 6.82 -3.45
N TYR A 123 -1.73 6.92 -4.24
CA TYR A 123 -0.37 7.17 -3.73
C TYR A 123 -0.28 8.54 -3.04
N TYR A 124 -0.81 9.59 -3.66
CA TYR A 124 -0.89 10.92 -3.04
C TYR A 124 -1.74 10.93 -1.78
N ALA A 125 -2.94 10.33 -1.81
CA ALA A 125 -3.80 10.23 -0.63
C ALA A 125 -3.11 9.51 0.53
N ASN A 126 -2.35 8.47 0.22
CA ASN A 126 -1.55 7.75 1.21
C ASN A 126 -0.44 8.64 1.80
N CYS A 127 0.35 9.33 0.96
CA CYS A 127 1.37 10.29 1.42
C CYS A 127 0.79 11.37 2.34
N ILE A 128 -0.36 11.95 1.97
CA ILE A 128 -1.06 12.96 2.80
C ILE A 128 -1.41 12.37 4.16
N THR A 129 -1.99 11.18 4.17
CA THR A 129 -2.43 10.51 5.39
C THR A 129 -1.25 10.23 6.33
N GLN A 130 -0.18 9.63 5.81
CA GLN A 130 1.01 9.30 6.60
C GLN A 130 1.66 10.57 7.16
N LEU A 131 1.89 11.59 6.34
CA LEU A 131 2.50 12.85 6.80
C LEU A 131 1.61 13.63 7.76
N SER A 132 0.28 13.55 7.63
CA SER A 132 -0.64 14.17 8.57
C SER A 132 -0.61 13.51 9.95
N ILE A 133 -0.34 12.20 10.01
CA ILE A 133 -0.21 11.44 11.26
C ILE A 133 1.17 11.68 11.90
N LEU A 134 2.23 11.69 11.08
CA LEU A 134 3.61 11.84 11.51
C LEU A 134 3.94 13.26 11.99
N GLY A 135 3.33 14.28 11.38
CA GLY A 135 3.51 15.67 11.75
C GLY A 135 4.66 16.36 11.03
N SER A 136 5.14 17.48 11.59
CA SER A 136 6.19 18.31 11.01
C SER A 136 7.61 17.85 11.37
N GLY A 137 8.63 18.43 10.76
CA GLY A 137 10.04 18.11 11.02
C GLY A 137 10.54 16.96 10.16
N ASP A 138 11.48 16.18 10.69
CA ASP A 138 12.11 15.04 10.02
C ASP A 138 11.24 13.78 10.16
N GLN A 139 10.71 13.29 9.04
CA GLN A 139 9.72 12.23 8.96
C GLN A 139 10.11 11.20 7.90
N HIS A 140 9.83 9.94 8.23
CA HIS A 140 10.16 8.80 7.39
C HIS A 140 8.97 7.88 7.26
N PHE A 141 8.68 7.44 6.03
CA PHE A 141 7.64 6.45 5.75
C PHE A 141 7.91 5.72 4.44
N ASP A 142 7.11 4.70 4.14
CA ASP A 142 7.21 3.97 2.89
C ASP A 142 5.86 3.64 2.26
N ASN A 143 5.88 3.43 0.94
CA ASN A 143 4.77 2.92 0.16
C ASN A 143 5.23 1.74 -0.70
N VAL A 144 4.44 0.68 -0.73
CA VAL A 144 4.58 -0.39 -1.72
C VAL A 144 3.78 0.02 -2.95
N VAL A 145 4.41 0.05 -4.12
CA VAL A 145 3.79 0.47 -5.39
C VAL A 145 4.01 -0.57 -6.47
N SER A 146 3.10 -0.69 -7.44
CA SER A 146 3.35 -1.52 -8.61
C SER A 146 4.49 -0.95 -9.48
N LYS A 147 5.26 -1.82 -10.14
CA LYS A 147 6.30 -1.38 -11.09
C LYS A 147 5.74 -0.53 -12.23
N SER A 148 4.50 -0.82 -12.66
CA SER A 148 3.80 -0.03 -13.68
C SER A 148 3.45 1.39 -13.21
N LEU A 149 3.17 1.59 -11.92
CA LEU A 149 2.89 2.90 -11.35
C LEU A 149 4.16 3.74 -11.16
N TRP A 150 5.31 3.10 -10.90
CA TRP A 150 6.56 3.79 -10.60
C TRP A 150 6.95 4.83 -11.64
N SER A 151 6.90 4.51 -12.94
CA SER A 151 7.27 5.46 -13.99
C SER A 151 6.42 6.74 -13.94
N THR A 152 5.14 6.63 -13.58
CA THR A 152 4.26 7.79 -13.40
C THR A 152 4.62 8.60 -12.15
N ILE A 153 4.94 7.93 -11.04
CA ILE A 153 5.41 8.59 -9.80
C ILE A 153 6.73 9.31 -10.08
N GLU A 154 7.71 8.62 -10.65
CA GLU A 154 9.02 9.17 -10.98
C GLU A 154 8.90 10.41 -11.88
N GLN A 155 8.05 10.36 -12.90
CA GLN A 155 7.75 11.51 -13.75
C GLN A 155 7.16 12.68 -12.95
N ALA A 156 6.25 12.42 -12.01
CA ALA A 156 5.66 13.46 -11.18
C ALA A 156 6.69 14.14 -10.27
N TYR A 157 7.67 13.39 -9.77
CA TYR A 157 8.78 13.96 -8.99
C TYR A 157 9.75 14.76 -9.86
N ASN A 158 10.12 14.23 -11.03
CA ASN A 158 11.02 14.91 -11.96
C ASN A 158 10.44 16.21 -12.54
N THR A 159 9.12 16.33 -12.60
CA THR A 159 8.42 17.51 -13.14
C THR A 159 7.89 18.46 -12.07
N GLY A 160 7.97 18.10 -10.79
CA GLY A 160 7.38 18.87 -9.69
C GLY A 160 5.86 18.71 -9.54
N ALA A 161 5.20 17.87 -10.34
CA ALA A 161 3.75 17.67 -10.26
C ALA A 161 3.29 17.11 -8.90
N TYR A 162 4.17 16.40 -8.19
CA TYR A 162 3.90 15.88 -6.85
C TYR A 162 3.61 16.99 -5.82
N GLU A 163 4.12 18.21 -6.05
CA GLU A 163 3.93 19.33 -5.13
C GLU A 163 2.46 19.74 -5.04
N GLN A 164 1.81 19.87 -6.20
CA GLN A 164 0.37 20.12 -6.30
C GLN A 164 -0.45 18.86 -6.00
N GLY A 165 0.14 17.68 -6.23
CA GLY A 165 -0.50 16.40 -5.99
C GLY A 165 -0.76 16.11 -4.51
N TYR A 166 0.19 16.45 -3.63
CA TYR A 166 0.02 16.23 -2.19
C TYR A 166 0.75 17.20 -1.26
N VAL A 167 1.90 17.73 -1.65
CA VAL A 167 2.75 18.54 -0.75
C VAL A 167 2.04 19.80 -0.29
N ALA A 168 1.37 20.51 -1.19
CA ALA A 168 0.65 21.73 -0.87
C ALA A 168 -0.44 21.49 0.19
N GLU A 169 -1.12 20.34 0.13
CA GLU A 169 -2.11 19.96 1.13
C GLU A 169 -1.45 19.62 2.48
N VAL A 170 -0.34 18.86 2.45
CA VAL A 170 0.41 18.52 3.66
C VAL A 170 0.91 19.78 4.37
N LEU A 171 1.58 20.69 3.65
CA LEU A 171 2.08 21.95 4.20
C LEU A 171 0.96 22.78 4.83
N LYS A 172 -0.19 22.88 4.14
CA LYS A 172 -1.38 23.56 4.67
C LYS A 172 -1.91 22.90 5.95
N LYS A 173 -1.96 21.58 6.01
CA LYS A 173 -2.43 20.82 7.18
C LYS A 173 -1.51 20.96 8.38
N LEU A 174 -0.20 20.97 8.13
CA LEU A 174 0.82 21.08 9.18
C LEU A 174 1.12 22.53 9.59
N GLY A 175 0.72 23.52 8.79
CA GLY A 175 1.06 24.93 9.02
C GLY A 175 2.51 25.25 8.70
N MET A 176 3.10 24.55 7.73
CA MET A 176 4.51 24.67 7.32
C MET A 176 4.63 25.36 5.96
N GLU A 177 5.79 25.95 5.66
CA GLU A 177 6.02 26.65 4.38
C GLU A 177 6.97 25.87 3.47
N ASN A 178 7.89 25.09 4.04
CA ASN A 178 8.93 24.40 3.28
C ASN A 178 8.78 22.89 3.37
N PHE A 179 9.08 22.23 2.26
CA PHE A 179 9.06 20.77 2.13
C PHE A 179 10.30 20.32 1.35
N VAL A 180 11.08 19.44 1.94
CA VAL A 180 12.21 18.78 1.27
C VAL A 180 11.96 17.29 1.33
N ILE A 181 12.17 16.61 0.21
CA ILE A 181 11.99 15.16 0.12
C ILE A 181 13.12 14.49 -0.64
N GLN A 182 13.53 13.33 -0.13
CA GLN A 182 14.35 12.36 -0.84
C GLN A 182 13.59 11.03 -0.92
N LEU A 183 13.60 10.43 -2.11
CA LEU A 183 13.07 9.09 -2.32
C LEU A 183 14.19 8.07 -2.44
N GLN A 184 13.96 6.88 -1.90
CA GLN A 184 14.80 5.71 -2.14
C GLN A 184 13.92 4.55 -2.63
N LEU A 185 14.39 3.82 -3.64
CA LEU A 185 13.64 2.75 -4.28
C LEU A 185 14.28 1.39 -4.01
N VAL A 186 13.47 0.39 -3.64
CA VAL A 186 13.89 -1.01 -3.48
C VAL A 186 13.00 -1.92 -4.32
N ASP A 187 13.61 -2.75 -5.17
CA ASP A 187 12.92 -3.81 -5.91
C ASP A 187 12.58 -4.96 -4.97
N LEU A 188 11.27 -5.24 -4.83
CA LEU A 188 10.78 -6.32 -3.99
C LEU A 188 10.65 -7.65 -4.73
N GLY A 189 10.85 -7.66 -6.05
CA GLY A 189 10.40 -8.75 -6.90
C GLY A 189 8.88 -8.70 -7.16
N ASP A 190 8.38 -9.69 -7.90
CA ASP A 190 6.95 -9.90 -8.15
C ASP A 190 6.20 -8.66 -8.66
N GLY A 191 6.85 -7.79 -9.44
CA GLY A 191 6.20 -6.63 -10.04
C GLY A 191 5.88 -5.47 -9.07
N TYR A 192 6.52 -5.40 -7.91
CA TYR A 192 6.39 -4.30 -6.95
C TYR A 192 7.72 -3.63 -6.60
N TYR A 193 7.64 -2.36 -6.22
CA TYR A 193 8.71 -1.61 -5.56
C TYR A 193 8.27 -1.17 -4.17
N ARG A 194 9.22 -1.05 -3.24
CA ARG A 194 9.06 -0.23 -2.04
C ARG A 194 9.73 1.12 -2.27
N VAL A 195 8.98 2.19 -2.07
CA VAL A 195 9.46 3.57 -2.12
C VAL A 195 9.55 4.07 -0.70
N TYR A 196 10.75 4.40 -0.23
CA TYR A 196 10.97 5.07 1.05
C TYR A 196 11.00 6.59 0.83
N HIS A 197 10.35 7.32 1.72
CA HIS A 197 10.24 8.77 1.72
C HIS A 197 10.95 9.30 2.95
N ASN A 198 11.98 10.11 2.74
CA ASN A 198 12.60 10.92 3.78
C ASN A 198 12.20 12.37 3.56
N VAL A 199 11.43 12.93 4.50
CA VAL A 199 10.76 14.22 4.37
C VAL A 199 11.17 15.13 5.51
N VAL A 200 11.53 16.37 5.19
CA VAL A 200 11.76 17.43 6.17
C VAL A 200 10.81 18.60 5.89
N THR A 201 10.04 19.00 6.90
CA THR A 201 9.18 20.20 6.85
C THR A 201 9.56 21.23 7.91
N TYR A 202 9.59 22.51 7.54
CA TYR A 202 10.01 23.64 8.40
C TYR A 202 9.41 24.99 7.97
#